data_AF-A0A8X7Q791-F1
#
_entry.id   AF-A0A8X7Q791-F1
#
_cell.length_a   1.000
_cell.length_b   1.000
_cell.length_c   1.000
_cell.angle_alpha   90.00
_cell.angle_beta   90.00
_cell.angle_gamma   90.00
#
_symmetry.space_group_name_H-M   'P 1'
#
loop_
_entity.id
_entity.type
_entity.pdbx_description
1 polymer ?
#
loop_
_entity_poly.entity_id
_entity_poly.type
_entity_poly.pdbx_seq_one_letter_code
_entity_poly.pdbx_strand_id
1 'polypeptide(L)'
;MAHGGYAKRRVSEPNQAAGSSSRRSKGLRVEKKPKIVSLKNQMRSVERFLRKDLPAEVKETLKQKLEYLKKQQDDHTRLAVERKIFLRNRKIRFFERRKIERSIRRLEKLQRTSSAHVGDADIAEQLSKLKEDLEYVRFFPKNEKLCLK
;
A
#
# COMPACT_ATOMS: atom_id res chain seq x y z
N MET A 1 -50.25 -6.65 -17.47
CA MET A 1 -49.14 -6.38 -18.44
C MET A 1 -47.89 -7.07 -17.91
N ALA A 2 -47.47 -8.13 -18.61
CA ALA A 2 -46.36 -9.00 -18.25
C ALA A 2 -45.10 -8.69 -19.09
N HIS A 3 -44.00 -9.38 -18.74
CA HIS A 3 -42.67 -9.46 -19.38
C HIS A 3 -41.71 -8.34 -18.96
N GLY A 4 -40.47 -8.57 -18.49
CA GLY A 4 -39.53 -9.69 -18.61
C GLY A 4 -38.13 -9.04 -18.75
N GLY A 5 -36.98 -9.54 -18.30
CA GLY A 5 -36.63 -10.76 -17.62
C GLY A 5 -35.19 -10.64 -17.08
N TYR A 6 -34.94 -11.30 -15.96
CA TYR A 6 -33.61 -11.52 -15.40
C TYR A 6 -32.91 -12.63 -16.21
N ALA A 7 -31.96 -12.29 -17.08
CA ALA A 7 -31.19 -13.31 -17.76
C ALA A 7 -29.83 -12.81 -18.27
N LYS A 8 -28.82 -12.68 -17.38
CA LYS A 8 -27.39 -12.97 -17.69
C LYS A 8 -26.63 -13.38 -16.42
N ARG A 9 -27.03 -14.50 -15.79
CA ARG A 9 -26.10 -15.33 -15.01
C ARG A 9 -25.40 -16.26 -16.00
N ARG A 10 -24.14 -15.99 -16.35
CA ARG A 10 -23.27 -17.02 -16.91
C ARG A 10 -22.42 -17.58 -15.78
N VAL A 11 -22.92 -18.67 -15.21
CA VAL A 11 -22.13 -19.61 -14.40
C VAL A 11 -21.37 -20.46 -15.41
N SER A 12 -20.04 -20.35 -15.43
CA SER A 12 -19.18 -21.27 -16.17
C SER A 12 -18.90 -22.48 -15.28
N GLU A 13 -19.55 -23.61 -15.58
CA GLU A 13 -19.25 -24.90 -14.95
C GLU A 13 -17.92 -25.50 -15.44
N PRO A 14 -17.26 -26.34 -14.63
CA PRO A 14 -15.94 -26.89 -14.94
C PRO A 14 -16.06 -28.20 -15.75
N ASN A 15 -15.56 -28.21 -16.98
CA ASN A 15 -15.39 -29.46 -17.73
C ASN A 15 -14.15 -30.21 -17.20
N GLN A 16 -14.38 -31.19 -16.34
CA GLN A 16 -13.49 -32.33 -16.17
C GLN A 16 -14.10 -33.52 -16.92
N ALA A 17 -13.37 -34.09 -17.89
CA ALA A 17 -13.10 -35.52 -17.96
C ALA A 17 -12.40 -35.94 -19.26
N ALA A 18 -11.56 -36.97 -19.09
CA ALA A 18 -11.16 -38.01 -20.04
C ALA A 18 -10.06 -37.70 -21.06
N GLY A 19 -8.93 -38.38 -20.86
CA GLY A 19 -7.73 -38.28 -21.67
C GLY A 19 -7.85 -38.89 -23.06
N SER A 20 -6.93 -38.49 -23.93
CA SER A 20 -6.35 -39.37 -24.93
C SER A 20 -5.05 -38.79 -25.46
N SER A 21 -4.00 -39.58 -25.29
CA SER A 21 -2.82 -39.73 -26.14
C SER A 21 -2.14 -38.50 -26.76
N SER A 22 -0.87 -38.36 -26.40
CA SER A 22 0.24 -38.24 -27.36
C SER A 22 -0.01 -37.34 -28.57
N ARG A 23 0.09 -36.02 -28.35
CA ARG A 23 0.66 -35.14 -29.36
C ARG A 23 1.78 -34.36 -28.71
N ARG A 24 2.98 -34.97 -28.80
CA ARG A 24 4.27 -34.32 -28.61
C ARG A 24 4.38 -33.19 -29.63
N SER A 25 3.71 -32.07 -29.38
CA SER A 25 3.98 -30.85 -30.12
C SER A 25 5.39 -30.44 -29.73
N LYS A 26 6.30 -30.46 -30.71
CA LYS A 26 7.57 -29.73 -30.67
C LYS A 26 7.21 -28.24 -30.61
N GLY A 27 6.71 -27.80 -29.46
CA GLY A 27 6.54 -26.40 -29.14
C GLY A 27 7.94 -25.81 -29.02
N LEU A 28 8.21 -24.84 -29.87
CA LEU A 28 9.35 -23.93 -29.80
C LEU A 28 9.73 -23.71 -28.33
N ARG A 29 10.98 -24.02 -28.00
CA ARG A 29 11.55 -23.92 -26.65
C ARG A 29 11.55 -22.46 -26.24
N VAL A 30 10.40 -21.98 -25.76
CA VAL A 30 10.31 -20.71 -25.04
C VAL A 30 11.13 -20.92 -23.78
N GLU A 31 12.32 -20.33 -23.76
CA GLU A 31 13.19 -20.29 -22.59
C GLU A 31 12.32 -19.83 -21.41
N LYS A 32 12.08 -20.76 -20.47
CA LYS A 32 11.24 -20.50 -19.31
C LYS A 32 11.93 -19.41 -18.52
N LYS A 33 11.31 -18.22 -18.43
CA LYS A 33 11.83 -17.12 -17.62
C LYS A 33 12.22 -17.65 -16.23
N PRO A 34 13.41 -17.31 -15.73
CA PRO A 34 13.87 -17.83 -14.45
C PRO A 34 12.85 -17.48 -13.37
N LYS A 35 12.47 -18.49 -12.59
CA LYS A 35 11.50 -18.32 -11.50
C LYS A 35 12.07 -17.33 -10.50
N ILE A 36 11.36 -16.23 -10.25
CA ILE A 36 11.74 -15.26 -9.22
C ILE A 36 11.54 -15.93 -7.86
N VAL A 37 12.64 -16.36 -7.25
CA VAL A 37 12.62 -17.03 -5.95
C VAL A 37 12.41 -15.97 -4.86
N SER A 38 11.53 -16.23 -3.90
CA SER A 38 11.28 -15.35 -2.75
C SER A 38 12.58 -15.03 -1.99
N LEU A 39 12.75 -13.79 -1.51
CA LEU A 39 13.92 -13.33 -0.74
C LEU A 39 14.28 -14.28 0.42
N LYS A 40 13.28 -14.77 1.15
CA LYS A 40 13.48 -15.74 2.25
C LYS A 40 14.07 -17.06 1.75
N ASN A 41 13.69 -17.51 0.57
CA ASN A 41 14.27 -18.73 -0.03
C ASN A 41 15.70 -18.48 -0.53
N GLN A 42 15.99 -17.29 -1.05
CA GLN A 42 17.35 -16.91 -1.43
C GLN A 42 18.28 -16.91 -0.21
N MET A 43 17.85 -16.31 0.91
CA MET A 43 18.59 -16.33 2.18
C MET A 43 18.86 -17.75 2.67
N ARG A 44 17.82 -18.59 2.77
CA ARG A 44 17.97 -20.00 3.19
C ARG A 44 18.89 -20.78 2.27
N SER A 45 18.86 -20.51 0.96
CA SER A 45 19.74 -21.17 -0.01
C SER A 45 21.19 -20.80 0.23
N VAL A 46 21.49 -19.51 0.46
CA VAL A 46 22.85 -19.04 0.75
C VAL A 46 23.34 -19.56 2.11
N GLU A 47 22.49 -19.55 3.15
CA GLU A 47 22.80 -20.12 4.47
C GLU A 47 23.13 -21.61 4.39
N ARG A 48 22.33 -22.40 3.65
CA ARG A 48 22.59 -23.82 3.44
C ARG A 48 23.88 -24.06 2.69
N PHE A 49 24.21 -23.18 1.73
CA PHE A 49 25.43 -23.30 0.95
C PHE A 49 26.67 -22.98 1.80
N LEU A 50 26.58 -21.99 2.70
CA LEU A 50 27.63 -21.64 3.67
C LEU A 50 27.93 -22.73 4.71
N ARG A 51 27.04 -23.69 4.93
CA ARG A 51 27.26 -24.85 5.81
C ARG A 51 28.16 -25.92 5.20
N LYS A 52 28.47 -25.84 3.90
CA LYS A 52 29.35 -26.78 3.21
C LYS A 52 30.80 -26.32 3.29
N ASP A 53 31.72 -27.23 2.99
CA ASP A 53 33.12 -26.89 2.83
C ASP A 53 33.34 -26.15 1.52
N LEU A 54 33.72 -24.88 1.64
CA LEU A 54 33.97 -23.98 0.53
C LEU A 54 35.31 -23.25 0.73
N PRO A 55 35.97 -22.86 -0.39
CA PRO A 55 37.15 -22.00 -0.34
C PRO A 55 36.81 -20.65 0.30
N ALA A 56 37.80 -20.06 0.99
CA ALA A 56 37.62 -18.88 1.82
C ALA A 56 37.04 -17.68 1.04
N GLU A 57 37.52 -17.45 -0.17
CA GLU A 57 37.05 -16.36 -1.04
C GLU A 57 35.54 -16.47 -1.36
N VAL A 58 35.08 -17.68 -1.71
CA VAL A 58 33.65 -17.91 -2.00
C VAL A 58 32.81 -17.79 -0.73
N LYS A 59 33.33 -18.18 0.43
CA LYS A 59 32.63 -17.98 1.71
C LYS A 59 32.40 -16.50 2.00
N GLU A 60 33.41 -15.65 1.81
CA GLU A 60 33.27 -14.21 2.07
C GLU A 60 32.25 -13.55 1.13
N THR A 61 32.28 -13.85 -0.16
CA THR A 61 31.28 -13.32 -1.11
C THR A 61 29.84 -13.74 -0.76
N LEU A 62 29.65 -14.99 -0.33
CA LEU A 62 28.34 -15.50 0.09
C LEU A 62 27.86 -14.87 1.39
N LYS A 63 28.76 -14.60 2.35
CA LYS A 63 28.43 -13.87 3.59
C LYS A 63 27.97 -12.44 3.27
N GLN A 64 28.71 -11.73 2.42
CA GLN A 64 28.32 -10.38 1.97
C GLN A 64 26.95 -10.38 1.28
N LYS A 65 26.70 -11.36 0.40
CA LYS A 65 25.41 -11.55 -0.25
C LYS A 65 24.29 -11.82 0.76
N LEU A 66 24.56 -12.64 1.78
CA LEU A 66 23.61 -12.96 2.83
C LEU A 66 23.27 -11.71 3.66
N GLU A 67 24.26 -10.90 4.02
CA GLU A 67 24.04 -9.62 4.71
C GLU A 67 23.19 -8.66 3.89
N TYR A 68 23.47 -8.54 2.58
CA TYR A 68 22.65 -7.74 1.69
C TYR A 68 21.19 -8.22 1.66
N LEU A 69 20.97 -9.53 1.54
CA LEU A 69 19.61 -10.11 1.56
C LEU A 69 18.90 -9.89 2.90
N LYS A 70 19.63 -9.91 4.02
CA LYS A 70 19.08 -9.56 5.35
C LYS A 70 18.62 -8.11 5.40
N LYS A 71 19.45 -7.15 4.95
CA LYS A 71 19.08 -5.73 4.89
C LYS A 71 17.80 -5.52 4.06
N GLN A 72 17.71 -6.17 2.90
CA GLN A 72 16.51 -6.12 2.05
C GLN A 72 15.26 -6.68 2.75
N GLN A 73 15.42 -7.76 3.53
CA GLN A 73 14.32 -8.35 4.31
C GLN A 73 13.86 -7.42 5.44
N ASP A 74 14.78 -6.73 6.09
CA ASP A 74 14.49 -5.76 7.15
C ASP A 74 13.75 -4.54 6.59
N ASP A 75 14.20 -4.00 5.46
CA ASP A 75 13.53 -2.91 4.75
C ASP A 75 12.10 -3.31 4.35
N HIS A 76 11.91 -4.52 3.82
CA HIS A 76 10.58 -5.04 3.48
C HIS A 76 9.66 -5.13 4.70
N THR A 77 10.21 -5.52 5.85
CA THR A 77 9.48 -5.67 7.10
C THR A 77 9.08 -4.31 7.64
N ARG A 78 10.03 -3.35 7.64
CA ARG A 78 9.79 -1.95 8.00
C ARG A 78 8.70 -1.31 7.13
N LEU A 79 8.83 -1.40 5.82
CA LEU A 79 7.84 -0.86 4.87
C LEU A 79 6.46 -1.51 5.04
N ALA A 80 6.39 -2.79 5.37
CA ALA A 80 5.11 -3.46 5.64
C ALA A 80 4.42 -2.91 6.90
N VAL A 81 5.19 -2.65 7.97
CA VAL A 81 4.67 -2.01 9.20
C VAL A 81 4.20 -0.58 8.91
N GLU A 82 5.01 0.22 8.23
CA GLU A 82 4.67 1.58 7.82
C GLU A 82 3.40 1.60 6.96
N ARG A 83 3.27 0.68 6.00
CA ARG A 83 2.06 0.53 5.17
C ARG A 83 0.83 0.19 6.02
N LYS A 84 0.95 -0.66 7.02
CA LYS A 84 -0.16 -1.01 7.93
C LYS A 84 -0.63 0.21 8.73
N ILE A 85 0.31 0.99 9.27
CA ILE A 85 0.02 2.23 10.00
C ILE A 85 -0.63 3.26 9.07
N PHE A 86 -0.08 3.43 7.87
CA PHE A 86 -0.60 4.33 6.85
C PHE A 86 -2.03 3.97 6.47
N LEU A 87 -2.32 2.71 6.16
CA LEU A 87 -3.67 2.27 5.76
C LEU A 87 -4.70 2.47 6.88
N ARG A 88 -4.32 2.21 8.15
CA ARG A 88 -5.16 2.47 9.32
C ARG A 88 -5.50 3.97 9.43
N ASN A 89 -4.48 4.82 9.33
CA ASN A 89 -4.65 6.26 9.54
C ASN A 89 -5.19 7.00 8.31
N ARG A 90 -5.12 6.39 7.11
CA ARG A 90 -5.53 7.01 5.83
C ARG A 90 -6.97 7.51 5.85
N LYS A 91 -7.90 6.71 6.40
CA LYS A 91 -9.32 7.10 6.47
C LYS A 91 -9.56 8.18 7.50
N ILE A 92 -8.95 8.08 8.68
CA ILE A 92 -9.05 9.08 9.75
C ILE A 92 -8.57 10.45 9.21
N ARG A 93 -7.37 10.50 8.63
CA ARG A 93 -6.81 11.73 8.02
C ARG A 93 -7.68 12.30 6.90
N PHE A 94 -8.31 11.43 6.11
CA PHE A 94 -9.22 11.87 5.05
C PHE A 94 -10.46 12.56 5.64
N PHE A 95 -11.06 11.99 6.69
CA PHE A 95 -12.22 12.60 7.33
C PHE A 95 -11.88 13.90 8.03
N GLU A 96 -10.75 13.97 8.76
CA GLU A 96 -10.30 15.21 9.41
C GLU A 96 -10.04 16.31 8.38
N ARG A 97 -9.27 16.00 7.31
CA ARG A 97 -9.05 16.93 6.19
C ARG A 97 -10.38 17.43 5.62
N ARG A 98 -11.30 16.52 5.29
CA ARG A 98 -12.60 16.92 4.71
C ARG A 98 -13.47 17.71 5.70
N LYS A 99 -13.34 17.47 7.00
CA LYS A 99 -14.05 18.23 8.04
C LYS A 99 -13.53 19.66 8.08
N ILE A 100 -12.21 19.84 8.17
CA ILE A 100 -11.54 21.14 8.18
C ILE A 100 -11.84 21.93 6.89
N GLU A 101 -11.67 21.30 5.71
CA GLU A 101 -11.96 21.95 4.42
C GLU A 101 -13.41 22.43 4.31
N ARG A 102 -14.38 21.66 4.84
CA ARG A 102 -15.79 22.09 4.86
C ARG A 102 -16.03 23.24 5.82
N SER A 103 -15.40 23.23 7.00
CA SER A 103 -15.50 24.32 7.98
C SER A 103 -14.93 25.62 7.42
N ILE A 104 -13.75 25.56 6.78
CA ILE A 104 -13.15 26.71 6.09
C ILE A 104 -14.11 27.28 5.04
N ARG A 105 -14.64 26.44 4.15
CA ARG A 105 -15.60 26.88 3.11
C ARG A 105 -16.87 27.53 3.69
N ARG A 106 -17.35 27.04 4.83
CA ARG A 106 -18.53 27.61 5.52
C ARG A 106 -18.22 28.97 6.13
N LEU A 107 -17.10 29.10 6.84
CA LEU A 107 -16.68 30.35 7.45
C LEU A 107 -16.34 31.42 6.41
N GLU A 108 -15.64 31.06 5.33
CA GLU A 108 -15.40 31.97 4.20
C GLU A 108 -16.71 32.44 3.54
N LYS A 109 -17.71 31.55 3.43
CA LYS A 109 -19.03 31.94 2.91
C LYS A 109 -19.71 32.91 3.87
N LEU A 110 -19.69 32.62 5.17
CA LEU A 110 -20.27 33.48 6.20
C LEU A 110 -19.63 34.87 6.15
N GLN A 111 -18.30 34.95 6.15
CA GLN A 111 -17.54 36.20 6.05
C GLN A 111 -17.91 37.03 4.81
N ARG A 112 -18.15 36.39 3.65
CA ARG A 112 -18.60 37.09 2.44
C ARG A 112 -20.03 37.62 2.53
N THR A 113 -20.88 36.98 3.34
CA THR A 113 -22.32 37.32 3.47
C THR A 113 -22.63 38.21 4.66
N SER A 114 -21.78 38.23 5.70
CA SER A 114 -21.95 39.09 6.87
C SER A 114 -21.38 40.47 6.59
N SER A 115 -22.24 41.47 6.39
CA SER A 115 -21.87 42.88 6.20
C SER A 115 -21.63 43.63 7.53
N ALA A 116 -21.38 42.93 8.63
CA ALA A 116 -21.39 43.49 9.98
C ALA A 116 -20.08 43.19 10.74
N HIS A 117 -19.25 44.23 10.79
CA HIS A 117 -17.89 44.34 11.33
C HIS A 117 -17.57 43.71 12.70
N VAL A 118 -18.57 43.26 13.48
CA VAL A 118 -18.38 42.85 14.89
C VAL A 118 -18.02 41.36 15.02
N GLY A 119 -18.33 40.52 14.02
CA GLY A 119 -18.00 39.08 14.03
C GLY A 119 -16.79 38.70 13.15
N ASP A 120 -16.24 39.62 12.37
CA ASP A 120 -15.23 39.31 11.37
C ASP A 120 -13.86 38.95 11.98
N ALA A 121 -13.51 39.54 13.12
CA ALA A 121 -12.27 39.23 13.83
C ALA A 121 -12.28 37.79 14.38
N ASP A 122 -13.38 37.38 15.01
CA ASP A 122 -13.55 36.02 15.54
C ASP A 122 -13.57 34.98 14.42
N ILE A 123 -14.23 35.29 13.28
CA ILE A 123 -14.25 34.43 12.10
C ILE A 123 -12.85 34.30 11.49
N ALA A 124 -12.08 35.40 11.44
CA ALA A 124 -10.70 35.38 10.93
C ALA A 124 -9.77 34.53 11.81
N GLU A 125 -9.91 34.62 13.13
CA GLU A 125 -9.15 33.80 14.09
C GLU A 125 -9.53 32.31 13.99
N GLN A 126 -10.82 32.00 13.79
CA GLN A 126 -11.25 30.62 13.54
C GLN A 126 -10.71 30.09 12.21
N LEU A 127 -10.64 30.94 11.17
CA LEU A 127 -10.07 30.57 9.88
C LEU A 127 -8.55 30.34 9.95
N SER A 128 -7.80 31.11 10.72
CA SER A 128 -6.35 30.87 10.90
C SER A 128 -6.10 29.54 11.60
N LYS A 129 -6.79 29.25 12.70
CA LYS A 129 -6.70 27.97 13.43
C LYS A 129 -7.02 26.77 12.53
N LEU A 130 -8.08 26.85 11.73
CA LEU A 130 -8.43 25.77 10.80
C LEU A 130 -7.42 25.58 9.66
N LYS A 131 -6.71 26.64 9.25
CA LYS A 131 -5.62 26.52 8.26
C LYS A 131 -4.41 25.81 8.88
N GLU A 132 -4.06 26.15 10.11
CA GLU A 132 -3.03 25.46 10.89
C GLU A 132 -3.37 23.97 11.05
N ASP A 133 -4.61 23.64 11.42
CA ASP A 133 -5.09 22.26 11.52
C ASP A 133 -5.02 21.51 10.17
N LEU A 134 -5.31 22.19 9.06
CA LEU A 134 -5.23 21.60 7.72
C LEU A 134 -3.77 21.26 7.35
N GLU A 135 -2.84 22.16 7.67
CA GLU A 135 -1.41 21.96 7.48
C GLU A 135 -0.92 20.81 8.35
N TYR A 136 -1.34 20.78 9.62
CA TYR A 136 -1.06 19.67 10.52
C TYR A 136 -1.51 18.34 9.93
N VAL A 137 -2.78 18.20 9.50
CA VAL A 137 -3.28 16.96 8.89
C VAL A 137 -2.56 16.61 7.57
N ARG A 138 -2.04 17.60 6.83
CA ARG A 138 -1.31 17.40 5.57
C ARG A 138 0.12 16.94 5.76
N PHE A 139 0.84 17.55 6.69
CA PHE A 139 2.26 17.32 6.88
C PHE A 139 2.58 16.38 8.05
N PHE A 140 1.58 15.97 8.84
CA PHE A 140 1.78 15.06 9.97
C PHE A 140 2.47 13.75 9.53
N PRO A 141 3.55 13.32 10.22
CA PRO A 141 4.36 12.15 9.84
C PRO A 141 3.48 10.92 9.58
N LYS A 142 3.63 10.30 8.40
CA LYS A 142 2.77 9.18 7.94
C LYS A 142 3.01 7.89 8.74
N ASN A 143 4.16 7.80 9.37
CA ASN A 143 4.69 6.71 10.18
C ASN A 143 4.30 6.79 11.67
N GLU A 144 3.78 7.93 12.15
CA GLU A 144 3.35 8.09 13.54
C GLU A 144 1.85 7.82 13.73
N LYS A 145 1.51 7.29 14.91
CA LYS A 145 0.11 7.13 15.33
C LYS A 145 -0.45 8.54 15.53
N LEU A 146 -1.58 8.86 14.89
CA LEU A 146 -2.31 10.08 15.20
C LEU A 146 -2.83 9.98 16.64
N CYS A 147 -2.22 10.74 17.54
CA CYS A 147 -2.77 11.04 18.85
C CYS A 147 -3.43 12.42 18.71
N LEU A 148 -4.76 12.44 18.61
CA LEU A 148 -5.50 13.68 18.86
C LEU A 148 -5.32 14.02 20.35
N LYS A 149 -4.81 15.22 20.64
CA LYS A 149 -4.92 15.83 21.97
C LYS A 149 -6.33 16.39 22.14
#